data_AF-A0A6C0IY78-F1
#
_entry.id   AF-A0A6C0IY78-F1
#
_cell.length_a   1.000
_cell.length_b   1.000
_cell.length_c   1.000
_cell.angle_alpha   90.00
_cell.angle_beta   90.00
_cell.angle_gamma   90.00
#
_symmetry.space_group_name_H-M   'P 1'
#
loop_
_entity.id
_entity.type
_entity.pdbx_description
1 polymer ?
#
loop_
_entity_poly.entity_id
_entity_poly.type
_entity_poly.pdbx_seq_one_letter_code
_entity_poly.pdbx_strand_id
1 'polypeptide(L)'
;GMFAAFNRTKSKYLESNFKQSIGDWDTQNVTDMSYMFKGTSKFNQPIGDWNTSNVTKMQEMFSGASQFESDIRRWTVRKSTNLEFMFLEAKRFKRKYRVGDTPRYTFFNQNQRNQLTTIQKFLSISGI
;
A
#
# COMPACT_ATOMS: atom_id res chain seq x y z
N GLY A 1 -15.35 -12.62 -1.23
CA GLY A 1 -14.17 -12.06 -0.52
C GLY A 1 -14.48 -10.66 -0.07
N MET A 2 -13.90 -10.21 1.04
CA MET A 2 -14.22 -8.98 1.79
C MET A 2 -14.33 -7.69 0.92
N PHE A 3 -13.67 -7.66 -0.23
CA PHE A 3 -13.80 -6.63 -1.26
C PHE A 3 -15.22 -6.50 -1.85
N ALA A 4 -15.95 -7.61 -1.99
CA ALA A 4 -17.35 -7.61 -2.41
C ALA A 4 -18.26 -6.98 -1.34
N ALA A 5 -17.85 -6.98 -0.07
CA ALA A 5 -18.56 -6.27 1.00
C ALA A 5 -18.28 -4.76 0.96
N PHE A 6 -17.06 -4.35 0.60
CA PHE A 6 -16.69 -2.93 0.43
C PHE A 6 -17.48 -2.25 -0.71
N ASN A 7 -17.78 -2.95 -1.80
CA ASN A 7 -18.46 -2.37 -2.97
C ASN A 7 -19.99 -2.59 -3.02
N ARG A 8 -20.57 -3.41 -2.12
CA ARG A 8 -22.03 -3.73 -2.16
C ARG A 8 -22.93 -2.77 -1.40
N THR A 9 -22.41 -1.93 -0.51
CA THR A 9 -23.27 -1.24 0.44
C THR A 9 -23.07 0.27 0.43
N LYS A 10 -23.56 0.89 -0.65
CA LYS A 10 -23.94 2.30 -0.74
C LYS A 10 -25.25 2.62 0.03
N SER A 11 -25.56 1.86 1.09
CA SER A 11 -26.75 2.07 1.90
C SER A 11 -26.45 3.03 3.03
N LYS A 12 -27.19 4.15 3.04
CA LYS A 12 -27.19 5.26 4.01
C LYS A 12 -27.29 4.83 5.49
N TYR A 13 -27.67 3.58 5.76
CA TYR A 13 -27.80 3.01 7.11
C TYR A 13 -26.53 2.32 7.65
N LEU A 14 -25.52 2.05 6.81
CA LEU A 14 -24.25 1.45 7.23
C LEU A 14 -23.15 2.50 7.49
N GLU A 15 -23.36 3.76 7.11
CA GLU A 15 -22.40 4.86 7.35
C GLU A 15 -22.12 5.11 8.84
N SER A 16 -23.07 4.80 9.74
CA SER A 16 -22.88 4.98 11.19
C SER A 16 -22.05 3.86 11.84
N ASN A 17 -22.04 2.65 11.27
CA ASN A 17 -21.33 1.49 11.82
C ASN A 17 -19.99 1.20 11.13
N PHE A 18 -19.73 1.73 9.93
CA PHE A 18 -18.43 1.59 9.25
C PHE A 18 -17.40 2.67 9.64
N LYS A 19 -17.39 3.04 10.93
CA LYS A 19 -16.26 3.77 11.55
C LYS A 19 -15.14 2.84 12.03
N GLN A 20 -15.19 1.56 11.68
CA GLN A 20 -14.13 0.62 12.02
C GLN A 20 -12.87 1.02 11.25
N SER A 21 -11.81 1.35 11.99
CA SER A 21 -10.48 1.56 11.41
C SER A 21 -10.12 0.32 10.60
N ILE A 22 -9.98 0.49 9.29
CA ILE A 22 -9.57 -0.63 8.41
C ILE A 22 -8.10 -1.01 8.63
N GLY A 23 -7.38 -0.30 9.49
CA GLY A 23 -5.99 -0.60 9.83
C GLY A 23 -5.82 -1.99 10.45
N ASP A 24 -6.82 -2.48 11.18
CA ASP A 24 -6.76 -3.75 11.92
C ASP A 24 -7.27 -4.96 11.10
N TRP A 25 -7.47 -4.79 9.80
CA TRP A 25 -7.91 -5.88 8.94
C TRP A 25 -6.83 -6.96 8.81
N ASP A 26 -7.24 -8.23 8.98
CA ASP A 26 -6.40 -9.37 8.64
C ASP A 26 -6.30 -9.53 7.12
N THR A 27 -5.16 -9.13 6.57
CA THR A 27 -4.86 -9.23 5.13
C THR A 27 -3.91 -10.38 4.79
N GLN A 28 -3.59 -11.27 5.74
CA GLN A 28 -2.51 -12.26 5.56
C GLN A 28 -2.74 -13.20 4.37
N ASN A 29 -3.99 -13.51 4.04
CA ASN A 29 -4.34 -14.42 2.94
C ASN A 29 -4.71 -13.72 1.63
N VAL A 30 -4.60 -12.38 1.58
CA VAL A 30 -4.95 -11.61 0.39
C VAL A 30 -3.83 -11.73 -0.65
N THR A 31 -4.19 -12.13 -1.87
CA THR A 31 -3.24 -12.27 -2.99
C THR A 31 -3.40 -11.19 -4.06
N ASP A 32 -4.54 -10.49 -4.09
CA ASP A 32 -4.89 -9.45 -5.05
C ASP A 32 -5.48 -8.24 -4.32
N MET A 33 -4.80 -7.10 -4.41
CA MET A 33 -5.22 -5.79 -3.89
C MET A 33 -5.35 -4.76 -5.03
N SER A 34 -5.41 -5.22 -6.28
CA SER A 34 -5.54 -4.33 -7.43
C SER A 34 -6.82 -3.50 -7.34
N TYR A 35 -6.73 -2.24 -7.77
CA TYR A 35 -7.84 -1.29 -7.83
C TYR A 35 -8.58 -1.00 -6.50
N MET A 36 -8.06 -1.44 -5.35
CA MET A 36 -8.79 -1.40 -4.06
C MET A 36 -9.33 -0.03 -3.65
N PHE A 37 -8.55 1.01 -3.92
CA PHE A 37 -8.86 2.40 -3.61
C PHE A 37 -8.78 3.27 -4.86
N LYS A 38 -9.02 2.67 -6.04
CA LYS A 38 -9.05 3.43 -7.29
C LYS A 38 -10.21 4.41 -7.28
N GLY A 39 -9.91 5.68 -7.55
CA GLY A 39 -10.86 6.79 -7.61
C GLY A 39 -11.36 7.28 -6.24
N THR A 40 -10.92 6.68 -5.12
CA THR A 40 -11.35 7.11 -3.79
C THR A 40 -10.56 8.33 -3.33
N SER A 41 -10.88 9.51 -3.90
CA SER A 41 -10.09 10.74 -3.74
C SER A 41 -9.83 11.16 -2.29
N LYS A 42 -10.78 10.90 -1.37
CA LYS A 42 -10.70 11.24 0.05
C LYS A 42 -10.04 10.17 0.94
N PHE A 43 -9.59 9.04 0.38
CA PHE A 43 -9.02 7.95 1.16
C PHE A 43 -7.69 8.34 1.80
N ASN A 44 -7.59 8.19 3.12
CA ASN A 44 -6.36 8.39 3.89
C ASN A 44 -6.43 7.68 5.25
N GLN A 45 -6.54 6.36 5.24
CA GLN A 45 -6.68 5.54 6.45
C GLN A 45 -5.34 4.89 6.85
N PRO A 46 -5.09 4.66 8.15
CA PRO A 46 -3.83 4.09 8.64
C PRO A 46 -3.72 2.59 8.31
N ILE A 47 -3.27 2.28 7.10
CA ILE A 47 -3.11 0.90 6.58
C ILE A 47 -1.65 0.41 6.58
N GLY A 48 -0.77 1.09 7.31
CA GLY A 48 0.67 0.81 7.33
C GLY A 48 1.02 -0.59 7.88
N ASP A 49 0.13 -1.16 8.69
CA ASP A 49 0.34 -2.43 9.39
C ASP A 49 -0.26 -3.64 8.68
N TRP A 50 -0.85 -3.47 7.50
CA TRP A 50 -1.35 -4.57 6.69
C TRP A 50 -0.23 -5.55 6.30
N ASN A 51 -0.52 -6.84 6.40
CA ASN A 51 0.33 -7.91 5.90
C ASN A 51 0.12 -8.08 4.39
N THR A 52 1.11 -7.67 3.59
CA THR A 52 1.07 -7.76 2.12
C THR A 52 1.98 -8.86 1.54
N SER A 53 2.54 -9.73 2.39
CA SER A 53 3.58 -10.70 1.99
C SER A 53 3.14 -11.73 0.93
N ASN A 54 1.84 -11.98 0.84
CA ASN A 54 1.20 -12.88 -0.13
C ASN A 54 0.60 -12.17 -1.35
N VAL A 55 0.63 -10.83 -1.38
CA VAL A 55 0.02 -10.04 -2.46
C VAL A 55 0.90 -10.04 -3.70
N THR A 56 0.30 -10.39 -4.84
CA THR A 56 0.94 -10.47 -6.16
C THR A 56 0.50 -9.35 -7.11
N LYS A 57 -0.64 -8.71 -6.83
CA LYS A 57 -1.26 -7.67 -7.66
C LYS A 57 -1.66 -6.47 -6.82
N MET A 58 -1.15 -5.29 -7.18
CA MET A 58 -1.45 -4.00 -6.55
C MET A 58 -1.59 -2.89 -7.60
N GLN A 59 -1.77 -3.24 -8.88
CA GLN A 59 -1.89 -2.27 -9.94
C GLN A 59 -3.07 -1.33 -9.67
N GLU A 60 -2.83 -0.04 -9.88
CA GLU A 60 -3.78 1.05 -9.67
C GLU A 60 -4.46 1.10 -8.29
N MET A 61 -3.88 0.45 -7.26
CA MET A 61 -4.50 0.34 -5.94
C MET A 61 -4.91 1.70 -5.35
N PHE A 62 -4.11 2.76 -5.56
CA PHE A 62 -4.37 4.12 -5.09
C PHE A 62 -4.52 5.12 -6.25
N SER A 63 -4.80 4.64 -7.46
CA SER A 63 -4.98 5.51 -8.63
C SER A 63 -6.13 6.50 -8.37
N GLY A 64 -5.87 7.80 -8.43
CA GLY A 64 -6.85 8.85 -8.13
C GLY A 64 -7.13 9.11 -6.64
N ALA A 65 -6.44 8.44 -5.70
CA ALA A 65 -6.55 8.69 -4.26
C ALA A 65 -5.77 9.95 -3.85
N SER A 66 -6.27 11.12 -4.27
CA SER A 66 -5.52 12.39 -4.18
C SER A 66 -5.19 12.85 -2.76
N GLN A 67 -5.95 12.43 -1.74
CA GLN A 67 -5.69 12.75 -0.33
C GLN A 67 -4.82 11.71 0.42
N PHE A 68 -4.43 10.61 -0.22
CA PHE A 68 -3.71 9.53 0.44
C PHE A 68 -2.28 9.95 0.85
N GLU A 69 -1.92 9.72 2.11
CA GLU A 69 -0.59 10.09 2.67
C GLU A 69 -0.04 9.11 3.72
N SER A 70 -0.75 8.00 3.98
CA SER A 70 -0.40 7.02 5.01
C SER A 70 0.92 6.31 4.69
N ASP A 71 1.74 6.04 5.69
CA ASP A 71 3.04 5.39 5.48
C ASP A 71 2.88 3.89 5.27
N ILE A 72 3.17 3.43 4.05
CA ILE A 72 3.09 2.03 3.63
C ILE A 72 4.46 1.45 3.27
N ARG A 73 5.56 2.16 3.56
CA ARG A 73 6.92 1.71 3.21
C ARG A 73 7.34 0.45 3.98
N ARG A 74 6.61 0.10 5.03
CA ARG A 74 6.77 -1.11 5.87
C ARG A 74 6.18 -2.37 5.24
N TRP A 75 5.34 -2.24 4.21
CA TRP A 75 4.75 -3.38 3.50
C TRP A 75 5.81 -4.29 2.89
N THR A 76 5.50 -5.59 2.86
CA THR A 76 6.32 -6.59 2.18
C THR A 76 5.87 -6.71 0.73
N VAL A 77 6.72 -6.32 -0.22
CA VAL A 77 6.41 -6.32 -1.65
C VAL A 77 7.50 -7.06 -2.42
N ARG A 78 7.11 -8.07 -3.18
CA ARG A 78 8.04 -8.92 -3.95
C ARG A 78 8.41 -8.24 -5.27
N LYS A 79 9.57 -8.58 -5.82
CA LYS A 79 10.01 -8.08 -7.14
C LYS A 79 9.01 -8.41 -8.26
N SER A 80 8.28 -9.52 -8.14
CA SER A 80 7.28 -10.00 -9.10
C SER A 80 5.88 -9.40 -8.89
N THR A 81 5.67 -8.56 -7.87
CA THR A 81 4.36 -7.94 -7.62
C THR A 81 4.06 -6.90 -8.71
N ASN A 82 2.86 -6.94 -9.29
CA ASN A 82 2.43 -5.90 -10.23
C ASN A 82 2.08 -4.61 -9.47
N LEU A 83 2.80 -3.53 -9.76
CA LEU A 83 2.67 -2.21 -9.13
C LEU A 83 2.29 -1.10 -10.13
N GLU A 84 1.89 -1.48 -11.35
CA GLU A 84 1.62 -0.53 -12.44
C GLU A 84 0.60 0.53 -12.02
N PHE A 85 0.97 1.80 -12.21
CA PHE A 85 0.11 2.97 -11.97
C PHE A 85 -0.49 3.03 -10.56
N MET A 86 0.12 2.36 -9.58
CA MET A 86 -0.38 2.27 -8.21
C MET A 86 -0.68 3.64 -7.61
N PHE A 87 0.10 4.67 -7.95
CA PHE A 87 -0.03 6.05 -7.47
C PHE A 87 -0.37 7.08 -8.56
N LEU A 88 -0.91 6.64 -9.70
CA LEU A 88 -1.40 7.57 -10.74
C LEU A 88 -2.38 8.58 -10.10
N GLU A 89 -2.18 9.88 -10.31
CA GLU A 89 -2.97 10.96 -9.67
C GLU A 89 -3.00 10.98 -8.12
N ALA A 90 -2.23 10.14 -7.41
CA ALA A 90 -2.07 10.18 -5.95
C ALA A 90 -1.07 11.28 -5.52
N LYS A 91 -1.42 12.53 -5.86
CA LYS A 91 -0.52 13.71 -5.83
C LYS A 91 0.18 13.92 -4.49
N ARG A 92 -0.56 13.80 -3.38
CA ARG A 92 -0.01 14.02 -2.04
C ARG A 92 1.03 12.95 -1.65
N PHE A 93 0.70 11.67 -1.84
CA PHE A 93 1.62 10.56 -1.58
C PHE A 93 2.91 10.68 -2.37
N LYS A 94 2.80 10.89 -3.70
CA LYS A 94 3.96 11.04 -4.60
C LYS A 94 4.86 12.18 -4.16
N ARG A 95 4.29 13.34 -3.80
CA ARG A 95 5.03 14.50 -3.30
C ARG A 95 5.73 14.21 -1.97
N LYS A 96 5.01 13.60 -1.00
CA LYS A 96 5.53 13.31 0.35
C LYS A 96 6.71 12.36 0.33
N TYR A 97 6.61 11.26 -0.44
CA TYR A 97 7.60 10.20 -0.44
C TYR A 97 8.53 10.20 -1.67
N ARG A 98 8.39 11.20 -2.56
CA ARG A 98 9.23 11.38 -3.76
C ARG A 98 9.24 10.12 -4.64
N VAL A 99 8.05 9.59 -4.94
CA VAL A 99 7.84 8.38 -5.73
C VAL A 99 7.00 8.68 -6.98
N GLY A 100 7.26 7.94 -8.07
CA GLY A 100 6.49 8.04 -9.32
C GLY A 100 5.15 7.30 -9.28
N ASP A 101 4.44 7.30 -10.40
CA ASP A 101 3.14 6.61 -10.54
C ASP A 101 3.26 5.10 -10.33
N THR A 102 4.34 4.51 -10.84
CA THR A 102 4.69 3.10 -10.65
C THR A 102 5.91 3.01 -9.74
N PRO A 103 5.77 2.65 -8.45
CA PRO A 103 6.89 2.50 -7.53
C PRO A 103 7.72 1.26 -7.88
N ARG A 104 9.03 1.30 -7.57
CA ARG A 104 9.84 0.08 -7.51
C ARG A 104 9.49 -0.70 -6.24
N TYR A 105 9.56 -2.03 -6.25
CA TYR A 105 9.36 -2.84 -5.04
C TYR A 105 10.31 -2.43 -3.89
N THR A 106 11.47 -1.87 -4.23
CA THR A 106 12.46 -1.33 -3.30
C THR A 106 12.00 -0.09 -2.55
N PHE A 107 10.94 0.60 -2.98
CA PHE A 107 10.32 1.67 -2.21
C PHE A 107 9.74 1.15 -0.88
N PHE A 108 9.20 -0.06 -0.93
CA PHE A 108 8.67 -0.82 0.20
C PHE A 108 9.79 -1.59 0.91
N ASN A 109 9.42 -2.49 1.83
CA ASN A 109 10.35 -3.35 2.57
C ASN A 109 11.34 -2.58 3.47
N GLN A 110 11.02 -1.37 3.95
CA GLN A 110 11.97 -0.58 4.74
C GLN A 110 12.32 -1.21 6.10
N ASN A 111 11.42 -2.01 6.68
CA ASN A 111 11.72 -2.75 7.91
C ASN A 111 12.86 -3.76 7.73
N GLN A 112 13.02 -4.35 6.53
CA GLN A 112 14.11 -5.29 6.25
C GLN A 112 15.46 -4.58 6.00
N ARG A 113 15.46 -3.36 5.43
CA ARG A 113 16.69 -2.57 5.27
C ARG A 113 17.25 -2.04 6.58
N ASN A 114 16.38 -1.77 7.55
CA ASN A 114 16.80 -1.32 8.87
C ASN A 114 17.34 -2.46 9.74
N GLN A 115 17.14 -3.72 9.34
CA GLN A 115 17.78 -4.88 9.96
C GLN A 115 19.15 -5.24 9.37
N LEU A 116 19.58 -4.56 8.29
CA LEU A 116 20.97 -4.67 7.87
C LEU A 116 21.84 -3.98 8.92
N THR A 117 22.70 -4.75 9.56
CA THR A 117 23.70 -4.21 10.50
C THR A 117 24.56 -3.17 9.78
N THR A 118 25.17 -2.24 10.52
CA THR A 118 26.07 -1.22 9.96
C THR A 118 27.11 -1.83 9.01
N ILE A 119 27.55 -3.06 9.28
CA ILE A 119 28.50 -3.83 8.46
C ILE A 119 27.87 -4.28 7.14
N GLN A 120 26.65 -4.81 7.15
CA GLN A 120 25.97 -5.24 5.91
C GLN A 120 25.65 -4.06 4.98
N LYS A 121 25.35 -2.88 5.56
CA LYS A 121 25.19 -1.64 4.79
C LYS A 121 26.51 -1.20 4.16
N PHE A 122 27.62 -1.28 4.90
CA PHE A 122 28.95 -0.93 4.40
C PHE A 122 29.37 -1.81 3.22
N LEU A 123 29.21 -3.14 3.32
CA LEU A 123 29.55 -4.10 2.26
C LEU A 123 28.74 -3.85 0.97
N SER A 124 27.46 -3.52 1.10
CA SER A 124 26.59 -3.23 -0.06
C SER A 124 26.97 -1.94 -0.82
N ILE A 125 27.72 -1.04 -0.19
CA ILE A 125 28.17 0.23 -0.78
C ILE A 125 29.62 0.12 -1.27
N SER A 126 30.46 -0.71 -0.64
CA SER A 126 31.86 -0.91 -1.04
C SER A 126 32.04 -1.81 -2.26
N GLY A 127 30.98 -2.50 -2.71
CA GLY A 127 31.06 -3.43 -3.86
C GLY A 127 31.98 -4.63 -3.61
N ILE A 128 32.13 -5.03 -2.34
CA ILE A 128 32.82 -6.25 -1.89
C ILE A 128 31.78 -7.34 -1.65
#